data_AF-A0A1F7RSX6-F1
#
_entry.id   AF-A0A1F7RSX6-F1
#
_cell.length_a   1.000
_cell.length_b   1.000
_cell.length_c   1.000
_cell.angle_alpha   90.00
_cell.angle_beta   90.00
_cell.angle_gamma   90.00
#
_symmetry.space_group_name_H-M   'P 1'
#
loop_
_entity.id
_entity.type
_entity.pdbx_description
1 polymer ?
#
loop_
_entity_poly.entity_id
_entity_poly.type
_entity_poly.pdbx_seq_one_letter_code
_entity_poly.pdbx_strand_id
1 'polypeptide(L)'
;MEIARAVKDPGVQEAAIEKLSDEKVRNKLRQELEEKAQVPCKEGVLTVHADGSVEVSEQLVDKILTAFGNERVIEALGKLRSSEKAIQSLGIIAERGGDEAERAIEFLKKSLLNSHSKIRACALKQLGELKKLDLADIFISAIEQDTDLKAKQQAYCALSALGRSEDIPLFEKAKTHSDPLVRKIAESFKPE
;
A
#
# COMPACT_ATOMS: atom_id res chain seq x y z
N MET A 1 16.06 31.48 -15.04
CA MET A 1 15.91 31.24 -13.59
C MET A 1 14.50 31.59 -13.09
N GLU A 2 13.89 32.71 -13.48
CA GLU A 2 12.57 33.13 -12.95
C GLU A 2 11.40 32.26 -13.41
N ILE A 3 11.40 31.75 -14.65
CA ILE A 3 10.28 30.96 -15.19
C ILE A 3 10.06 29.66 -14.40
N ALA A 4 11.13 28.89 -14.16
CA ALA A 4 11.05 27.64 -13.39
C ALA A 4 10.59 27.87 -11.93
N ARG A 5 10.92 29.03 -11.35
CA ARG A 5 10.49 29.42 -9.99
C ARG A 5 9.03 29.88 -9.92
N ALA A 6 8.43 30.28 -11.05
CA ALA A 6 7.06 30.79 -11.12
C ALA A 6 6.00 29.71 -11.44
N VAL A 7 6.43 28.57 -11.97
CA VAL A 7 5.54 27.42 -12.24
C VAL A 7 5.15 26.78 -10.91
N LYS A 8 3.86 26.48 -10.71
CA LYS A 8 3.37 25.85 -9.46
C LYS A 8 3.20 24.33 -9.55
N ASP A 9 3.18 23.79 -10.77
CA ASP A 9 3.01 22.36 -11.01
C ASP A 9 4.37 21.64 -10.94
N PRO A 10 4.55 20.64 -10.06
CA PRO A 10 5.82 19.94 -9.87
C PRO A 10 6.32 19.21 -11.13
N GLY A 11 5.42 18.66 -11.95
CA GLY A 11 5.78 17.97 -13.18
C GLY A 11 6.29 18.93 -14.26
N VAL A 12 5.69 20.12 -14.33
CA VAL A 12 6.12 21.18 -15.27
C VAL A 12 7.40 21.86 -14.78
N GLN A 13 7.62 21.96 -13.47
CA GLN A 13 8.89 22.46 -12.90
C GLN A 13 10.06 21.54 -13.26
N GLU A 14 9.94 20.22 -13.06
CA GLU A 14 11.03 19.27 -13.33
C GLU A 14 11.40 19.26 -14.82
N ALA A 15 10.39 19.28 -15.70
CA ALA A 15 10.60 19.37 -17.15
C ALA A 15 11.25 20.70 -17.59
N ALA A 16 11.04 21.80 -16.86
CA ALA A 16 11.70 23.07 -17.12
C ALA A 16 13.17 23.08 -16.65
N ILE A 17 13.47 22.35 -15.57
CA ILE A 17 14.83 22.19 -15.01
C ILE A 17 15.69 21.34 -15.94
N GLU A 18 15.14 20.26 -16.51
CA GLU A 18 15.87 19.41 -17.46
C GLU A 18 16.27 20.13 -18.75
N LYS A 19 15.50 21.15 -19.16
CA LYS A 19 15.79 21.97 -20.34
C LYS A 19 16.88 23.01 -20.11
N LEU A 20 17.41 23.15 -18.90
CA LEU A 20 18.54 24.04 -18.62
C LEU A 20 19.85 23.41 -19.09
N SER A 21 20.61 24.15 -19.89
CA SER A 21 21.86 23.73 -20.51
C SER A 21 23.05 23.66 -19.53
N ASP A 22 23.01 24.40 -18.42
CA ASP A 22 24.08 24.43 -17.42
C ASP A 22 23.76 23.50 -16.23
N GLU A 23 24.60 22.49 -16.02
CA GLU A 23 24.45 21.46 -14.98
C GLU A 23 24.61 22.02 -13.56
N LYS A 24 25.52 22.98 -13.36
CA LYS A 24 25.70 23.62 -12.04
C LYS A 24 24.47 24.42 -11.66
N VAL A 25 23.90 25.14 -12.62
CA VAL A 25 22.67 25.90 -12.41
C VAL A 25 21.48 24.98 -12.15
N ARG A 26 21.40 23.84 -12.86
CA ARG A 26 20.37 22.81 -12.66
C ARG A 26 20.41 22.24 -11.24
N ASN A 27 21.60 21.83 -10.78
CA ASN A 27 21.77 21.23 -9.46
C ASN A 27 21.54 22.24 -8.33
N LYS A 28 21.99 23.49 -8.51
CA LYS A 28 21.73 24.57 -7.55
C LYS A 28 20.24 24.90 -7.45
N LEU A 29 19.52 24.92 -8.58
CA LEU A 29 18.08 25.17 -8.58
C LEU A 29 17.29 24.00 -7.99
N ARG A 30 17.72 22.75 -8.22
CA ARG A 30 17.16 21.57 -7.53
C ARG A 30 17.32 21.67 -6.01
N GLN A 31 18.52 21.99 -5.55
CA GLN A 31 18.81 22.16 -4.12
C GLN A 31 18.01 23.32 -3.50
N GLU A 32 17.92 24.48 -4.16
CA GLU A 32 17.13 25.62 -3.71
C GLU A 32 15.61 25.33 -3.69
N LEU A 33 15.11 24.48 -4.60
CA LEU A 33 13.71 24.04 -4.62
C LEU A 33 13.44 22.96 -3.56
N GLU A 34 14.39 22.08 -3.30
CA GLU A 34 14.35 21.07 -2.23
C GLU A 34 14.39 21.74 -0.84
N GLU A 35 15.22 22.77 -0.66
CA GLU A 35 15.30 23.60 0.54
C GLU A 35 14.03 24.46 0.71
N LYS A 36 13.38 24.88 -0.39
CA LYS A 36 12.05 25.51 -0.35
C LYS A 36 10.90 24.51 -0.15
N ALA A 37 11.05 23.26 -0.57
CA ALA A 37 10.13 22.18 -0.24
C ALA A 37 10.26 21.74 1.22
N GLN A 38 11.34 22.16 1.90
CA GLN A 38 11.48 22.12 3.36
C GLN A 38 10.63 23.17 4.08
N VAL A 39 9.92 24.04 3.35
CA VAL A 39 8.71 24.68 3.86
C VAL A 39 7.63 23.60 3.83
N PRO A 40 7.07 23.17 4.98
CA PRO A 40 6.22 22.00 5.04
C PRO A 40 5.08 22.20 4.05
N CYS A 41 4.98 21.30 3.05
CA CYS A 41 3.71 21.09 2.38
C CYS A 41 2.69 20.89 3.50
N LYS A 42 1.87 21.91 3.74
CA LYS A 42 0.79 21.87 4.72
C LYS A 42 -0.28 20.95 4.15
N GLU A 43 0.01 19.66 4.21
CA GLU A 43 -0.90 18.51 4.22
C GLU A 43 -0.05 17.24 4.00
N GLY A 44 0.14 16.47 5.07
CA GLY A 44 0.76 15.14 5.02
C GLY A 44 -0.14 14.19 4.24
N VAL A 45 -0.01 14.20 2.91
CA VAL A 45 -0.73 13.31 1.98
C VAL A 45 -0.20 11.89 2.06
N LEU A 46 1.11 11.76 2.30
CA LEU A 46 1.82 10.48 2.34
C LEU A 46 2.62 10.39 3.64
N THR A 47 2.59 9.22 4.27
CA THR A 47 3.50 8.87 5.36
C THR A 47 4.73 8.20 4.77
N VAL A 48 5.91 8.73 5.09
CA VAL A 48 7.18 8.10 4.72
C VAL A 48 7.72 7.42 5.97
N HIS A 49 7.82 6.11 5.92
CA HIS A 49 8.36 5.31 7.01
C HIS A 49 9.90 5.32 7.00
N ALA A 50 10.50 4.94 8.12
CA ALA A 50 11.96 4.93 8.29
C ALA A 50 12.69 3.99 7.30
N ASP A 51 11.98 3.02 6.72
CA ASP A 51 12.47 2.11 5.69
C ASP A 51 12.32 2.67 4.25
N GLY A 52 11.86 3.92 4.12
CA GLY A 52 11.61 4.60 2.85
C GLY A 52 10.30 4.20 2.17
N SER A 53 9.47 3.37 2.80
CA SER A 53 8.15 3.04 2.26
C SER A 53 7.21 4.24 2.38
N VAL A 54 6.35 4.40 1.36
CA VAL A 54 5.43 5.53 1.24
C VAL A 54 4.00 5.00 1.27
N GLU A 55 3.24 5.42 2.27
CA GLU A 55 1.86 5.00 2.49
C GLU A 55 0.90 6.18 2.48
N VAL A 56 -0.39 5.91 2.26
CA VAL A 56 -1.42 6.95 2.34
C VAL A 56 -1.62 7.33 3.81
N SER A 57 -1.64 8.62 4.08
CA SER A 57 -1.91 9.14 5.43
C SER A 57 -3.37 8.93 5.83
N GLU A 58 -3.61 8.37 7.02
CA GLU A 58 -4.96 8.23 7.59
C GLU A 58 -5.71 9.56 7.65
N GLN A 59 -5.01 10.65 8.02
CA GLN A 59 -5.58 11.99 8.09
C GLN A 59 -6.08 12.49 6.73
N LEU A 60 -5.42 12.08 5.65
CA LEU A 60 -5.89 12.41 4.30
C LEU A 60 -7.18 11.67 3.99
N VAL A 61 -7.24 10.38 4.31
CA VAL A 61 -8.46 9.57 4.12
C VAL A 61 -9.63 10.22 4.87
N ASP A 62 -9.42 10.64 6.12
CA ASP A 62 -10.43 11.36 6.93
C ASP A 62 -10.93 12.64 6.27
N LYS A 63 -10.00 13.47 5.79
CA LYS A 63 -10.35 14.72 5.12
C LYS A 63 -11.17 14.46 3.86
N ILE A 64 -10.80 13.48 3.05
CA ILE A 64 -11.50 13.12 1.82
C ILE A 64 -12.90 12.58 2.14
N LEU A 65 -13.01 11.68 3.12
CA LEU A 65 -14.30 11.12 3.56
C LEU A 65 -15.24 12.22 4.08
N THR A 66 -14.72 13.14 4.90
CA THR A 66 -15.48 14.28 5.43
C THR A 66 -15.93 15.24 4.32
N ALA A 67 -15.07 15.50 3.33
CA ALA A 67 -15.35 16.47 2.27
C ALA A 67 -16.33 15.94 1.21
N PHE A 68 -16.28 14.66 0.88
CA PHE A 68 -17.00 14.08 -0.26
C PHE A 68 -18.06 13.03 0.11
N GLY A 69 -18.09 12.60 1.37
CA GLY A 69 -19.00 11.60 1.90
C GLY A 69 -18.50 10.17 1.73
N ASN A 70 -18.67 9.35 2.77
CA ASN A 70 -18.10 8.00 2.88
C ASN A 70 -18.43 7.10 1.69
N GLU A 71 -19.72 6.89 1.42
CA GLU A 71 -20.19 5.95 0.40
C GLU A 71 -19.62 6.26 -0.99
N ARG A 72 -19.63 7.54 -1.37
CA ARG A 72 -19.13 8.00 -2.68
C ARG A 72 -17.63 7.77 -2.83
N VAL A 73 -16.87 8.06 -1.76
CA VAL A 73 -15.42 7.89 -1.75
C VAL A 73 -15.06 6.41 -1.83
N ILE A 74 -15.68 5.55 -1.02
CA ILE A 74 -15.43 4.10 -1.01
C ILE A 74 -15.72 3.49 -2.39
N GLU A 75 -16.84 3.86 -3.01
CA GLU A 75 -17.20 3.40 -4.34
C GLU A 75 -16.20 3.88 -5.42
N ALA A 76 -15.74 5.13 -5.33
CA ALA A 76 -14.72 5.66 -6.23
C ALA A 76 -13.37 4.93 -6.07
N LEU A 77 -12.93 4.70 -4.83
CA LEU A 77 -11.71 3.94 -4.53
C LEU A 77 -11.82 2.49 -5.06
N GLY A 78 -12.98 1.85 -4.88
CA GLY A 78 -13.26 0.51 -5.40
C GLY A 78 -13.17 0.42 -6.93
N LYS A 79 -13.56 1.47 -7.65
CA LYS A 79 -13.38 1.57 -9.11
C LYS A 79 -11.91 1.77 -9.50
N LEU A 80 -11.12 2.40 -8.64
CA LEU A 80 -9.67 2.62 -8.81
C LEU A 80 -8.82 1.45 -8.26
N ARG A 81 -9.36 0.23 -8.22
CA ARG A 81 -8.68 -0.99 -7.72
C ARG A 81 -7.42 -1.44 -8.48
N SER A 82 -6.96 -0.68 -9.47
CA SER A 82 -5.64 -0.85 -10.11
C SER A 82 -4.60 0.15 -9.58
N SER A 83 -4.97 0.99 -8.60
CA SER A 83 -4.08 1.92 -7.91
C SER A 83 -3.75 1.37 -6.52
N GLU A 84 -2.46 1.18 -6.24
CA GLU A 84 -1.99 0.79 -4.89
C GLU A 84 -2.46 1.78 -3.82
N LYS A 85 -2.57 3.07 -4.14
CA LYS A 85 -2.96 4.12 -3.18
C LYS A 85 -4.44 4.03 -2.85
N ALA A 86 -5.27 3.65 -3.84
CA ALA A 86 -6.67 3.40 -3.60
C ALA A 86 -6.88 2.16 -2.71
N ILE A 87 -6.08 1.12 -2.93
CA ILE A 87 -6.09 -0.10 -2.11
C ILE A 87 -5.64 0.18 -0.68
N GLN A 88 -4.56 0.95 -0.49
CA GLN A 88 -4.13 1.40 0.84
C GLN A 88 -5.23 2.20 1.54
N SER A 89 -5.88 3.12 0.83
CA SER A 89 -6.99 3.90 1.38
C SER A 89 -8.17 3.01 1.79
N LEU A 90 -8.48 1.97 1.02
CA LEU A 90 -9.49 0.98 1.37
C LEU A 90 -9.09 0.16 2.61
N GLY A 91 -7.81 -0.16 2.78
CA GLY A 91 -7.27 -0.78 4.00
C GLY A 91 -7.52 0.06 5.23
N ILE A 92 -7.13 1.33 5.19
CA ILE A 92 -7.35 2.31 6.27
C ILE A 92 -8.85 2.46 6.61
N ILE A 93 -9.73 2.39 5.60
CA ILE A 93 -11.19 2.43 5.83
C ILE A 93 -11.67 1.13 6.48
N ALA A 94 -11.16 -0.02 6.03
CA ALA A 94 -11.52 -1.34 6.56
C ALA A 94 -11.13 -1.52 8.04
N GLU A 95 -10.04 -0.90 8.49
CA GLU A 95 -9.61 -0.95 9.90
C GLU A 95 -10.58 -0.27 10.87
N ARG A 96 -11.43 0.65 10.38
CA ARG A 96 -12.34 1.44 11.22
C ARG A 96 -13.56 0.64 11.70
N GLY A 97 -13.87 -0.48 11.06
CA GLY A 97 -15.09 -1.24 11.31
C GLY A 97 -16.38 -0.57 10.81
N GLY A 98 -17.51 -1.23 11.05
CA GLY A 98 -18.84 -0.78 10.58
C GLY A 98 -19.14 -1.14 9.12
N ASP A 99 -20.25 -0.61 8.60
CA ASP A 99 -20.77 -0.95 7.27
C ASP A 99 -19.83 -0.49 6.14
N GLU A 100 -19.19 0.67 6.32
CA GLU A 100 -18.17 1.16 5.39
C GLU A 100 -16.96 0.23 5.29
N ALA A 101 -16.53 -0.33 6.42
CA ALA A 101 -15.40 -1.24 6.46
C ALA A 101 -15.71 -2.54 5.72
N GLU A 102 -16.89 -3.11 5.90
CA GLU A 102 -17.29 -4.32 5.17
C GLU A 102 -17.32 -4.07 3.66
N ARG A 103 -17.81 -2.89 3.23
CA ARG A 103 -17.76 -2.47 1.82
C ARG A 103 -16.32 -2.34 1.30
N ALA A 104 -15.42 -1.76 2.10
CA ALA A 104 -14.02 -1.61 1.73
C ALA A 104 -13.32 -2.98 1.61
N ILE A 105 -13.61 -3.90 2.54
CA ILE A 105 -13.13 -5.29 2.52
C ILE A 105 -13.58 -6.00 1.25
N GLU A 106 -14.84 -5.83 0.81
CA GLU A 106 -15.29 -6.40 -0.46
C GLU A 106 -14.48 -5.90 -1.66
N PHE A 107 -14.13 -4.61 -1.70
CA PHE A 107 -13.29 -4.06 -2.76
C PHE A 107 -11.85 -4.56 -2.68
N LEU A 108 -11.29 -4.73 -1.49
CA LEU A 108 -9.99 -5.37 -1.29
C LEU A 108 -10.01 -6.82 -1.79
N LYS A 109 -11.03 -7.60 -1.45
CA LYS A 109 -11.23 -8.98 -1.95
C LYS A 109 -11.31 -9.01 -3.48
N LYS A 110 -12.05 -8.07 -4.10
CA LYS A 110 -12.09 -7.93 -5.58
C LYS A 110 -10.75 -7.55 -6.19
N SER A 111 -9.84 -6.93 -5.44
CA SER A 111 -8.50 -6.53 -5.90
C SER A 111 -7.53 -7.70 -5.94
N LEU A 112 -7.82 -8.81 -5.23
CA LEU A 112 -7.09 -10.07 -5.32
C LEU A 112 -7.22 -10.75 -6.70
N LEU A 113 -8.24 -10.39 -7.48
CA LEU A 113 -8.43 -10.90 -8.84
C LEU A 113 -7.74 -10.03 -9.91
N ASN A 114 -6.91 -9.05 -9.52
CA ASN A 114 -6.24 -8.17 -10.46
C ASN A 114 -5.12 -8.90 -11.22
N SER A 115 -4.95 -8.59 -12.50
CA SER A 115 -3.88 -9.16 -13.34
C SER A 115 -2.49 -8.77 -12.85
N HIS A 116 -2.34 -7.57 -12.26
CA HIS A 116 -1.06 -7.09 -11.74
C HIS A 116 -0.78 -7.66 -10.35
N SER A 117 0.33 -8.38 -10.21
CA SER A 117 0.70 -9.01 -8.95
C SER A 117 0.98 -8.02 -7.82
N LYS A 118 1.53 -6.84 -8.14
CA LYS A 118 1.73 -5.75 -7.16
C LYS A 118 0.43 -5.34 -6.48
N ILE A 119 -0.66 -5.31 -7.23
CA ILE A 119 -1.99 -4.97 -6.73
C ILE A 119 -2.52 -6.08 -5.82
N ARG A 120 -2.39 -7.35 -6.24
CA ARG A 120 -2.79 -8.49 -5.40
C ARG A 120 -2.00 -8.52 -4.08
N ALA A 121 -0.68 -8.33 -4.14
CA ALA A 121 0.17 -8.26 -2.97
C ALA A 121 -0.19 -7.10 -2.04
N CYS A 122 -0.49 -5.91 -2.59
CA CYS A 122 -0.97 -4.77 -1.81
C CYS A 122 -2.30 -5.08 -1.11
N ALA A 123 -3.26 -5.68 -1.83
CA ALA A 123 -4.55 -6.06 -1.25
C ALA A 123 -4.40 -7.11 -0.15
N LEU A 124 -3.53 -8.12 -0.32
CA LEU A 124 -3.21 -9.10 0.71
C LEU A 124 -2.59 -8.47 1.95
N LYS A 125 -1.67 -7.51 1.78
CA LYS A 125 -1.09 -6.74 2.89
C LYS A 125 -2.20 -6.06 3.69
N GLN A 126 -3.05 -5.27 3.02
CA GLN A 126 -4.13 -4.53 3.68
C GLN A 126 -5.15 -5.44 4.37
N LEU A 127 -5.53 -6.56 3.75
CA LEU A 127 -6.42 -7.55 4.37
C LEU A 127 -5.76 -8.21 5.60
N GLY A 128 -4.46 -8.48 5.54
CA GLY A 128 -3.70 -9.07 6.65
C GLY A 128 -3.58 -8.15 7.86
N GLU A 129 -3.49 -6.83 7.65
CA GLU A 129 -3.44 -5.82 8.71
C GLU A 129 -4.71 -5.81 9.57
N LEU A 130 -5.86 -6.22 9.00
CA LEU A 130 -7.13 -6.34 9.72
C LEU A 130 -7.16 -7.46 10.75
N LYS A 131 -6.29 -8.47 10.62
CA LYS A 131 -6.19 -9.65 11.51
C LYS A 131 -7.54 -10.33 11.81
N LYS A 132 -8.46 -10.33 10.85
CA LYS A 132 -9.76 -11.01 11.00
C LYS A 132 -9.63 -12.49 10.63
N LEU A 133 -10.05 -13.38 11.53
CA LEU A 133 -9.95 -14.84 11.36
C LEU A 133 -10.72 -15.37 10.15
N ASP A 134 -11.83 -14.71 9.79
CA ASP A 134 -12.66 -15.06 8.64
C ASP A 134 -12.00 -14.79 7.27
N LEU A 135 -10.81 -14.16 7.25
CA LEU A 135 -10.01 -13.94 6.06
C LEU A 135 -8.97 -15.05 5.82
N ALA A 136 -8.83 -16.01 6.72
CA ALA A 136 -7.81 -17.05 6.62
C ALA A 136 -7.88 -17.85 5.30
N ASP A 137 -9.08 -18.25 4.88
CA ASP A 137 -9.29 -19.01 3.63
C ASP A 137 -8.80 -18.23 2.41
N ILE A 138 -8.89 -16.90 2.44
CA ILE A 138 -8.39 -16.03 1.38
C ILE A 138 -6.87 -16.09 1.31
N PHE A 139 -6.20 -16.06 2.45
CA PHE A 139 -4.74 -16.14 2.51
C PHE A 139 -4.26 -17.54 2.09
N ILE A 140 -4.92 -18.61 2.54
CA ILE A 140 -4.62 -19.99 2.11
C ILE A 140 -4.77 -20.11 0.59
N SER A 141 -5.88 -19.62 0.03
CA SER A 141 -6.09 -19.64 -1.42
C SER A 141 -5.00 -18.87 -2.17
N ALA A 142 -4.53 -17.73 -1.66
CA ALA A 142 -3.46 -16.98 -2.29
C ALA A 142 -2.09 -17.70 -2.22
N ILE A 143 -1.79 -18.39 -1.11
CA ILE A 143 -0.58 -19.21 -0.96
C ILE A 143 -0.55 -20.32 -2.01
N GLU A 144 -1.68 -21.00 -2.19
CA GLU A 144 -1.79 -22.15 -3.08
C GLU A 144 -1.84 -21.75 -4.55
N GLN A 145 -2.65 -20.75 -4.89
CA GLN A 145 -3.07 -20.48 -6.28
C GLN A 145 -2.37 -19.30 -6.94
N ASP A 146 -1.84 -18.32 -6.17
CA ASP A 146 -1.13 -17.19 -6.80
C ASP A 146 0.15 -17.68 -7.49
N THR A 147 0.60 -16.98 -8.51
CA THR A 147 1.85 -17.30 -9.24
C THR A 147 2.98 -16.36 -8.84
N ASP A 148 2.66 -15.22 -8.25
CA ASP A 148 3.64 -14.22 -7.84
C ASP A 148 4.15 -14.48 -6.42
N LEU A 149 5.47 -14.53 -6.27
CA LEU A 149 6.12 -14.79 -4.99
C LEU A 149 5.82 -13.72 -3.94
N LYS A 150 5.73 -12.44 -4.33
CA LYS A 150 5.46 -11.36 -3.39
C LYS A 150 4.03 -11.43 -2.86
N ALA A 151 3.06 -11.76 -3.71
CA ALA A 151 1.70 -12.03 -3.27
C ALA A 151 1.65 -13.19 -2.26
N LYS A 152 2.32 -14.32 -2.57
CA LYS A 152 2.42 -15.44 -1.62
C LYS A 152 3.07 -15.06 -0.29
N GLN A 153 4.16 -14.30 -0.33
CA GLN A 153 4.82 -13.82 0.89
C GLN A 153 3.87 -12.99 1.75
N GLN A 154 3.09 -12.07 1.15
CA GLN A 154 2.09 -11.29 1.88
C GLN A 154 0.99 -12.18 2.47
N ALA A 155 0.54 -13.20 1.74
CA ALA A 155 -0.43 -14.15 2.25
C ALA A 155 0.11 -14.98 3.44
N TYR A 156 1.35 -15.45 3.38
CA TYR A 156 2.01 -16.11 4.52
C TYR A 156 2.17 -15.18 5.72
N CYS A 157 2.57 -13.91 5.51
CA CYS A 157 2.64 -12.92 6.59
C CYS A 157 1.27 -12.71 7.25
N ALA A 158 0.23 -12.52 6.43
CA ALA A 158 -1.14 -12.31 6.91
C ALA A 158 -1.66 -13.51 7.70
N LEU A 159 -1.50 -14.73 7.16
CA LEU A 159 -1.92 -15.95 7.84
C LEU A 159 -1.13 -16.19 9.14
N SER A 160 0.17 -15.90 9.13
CA SER A 160 1.02 -16.01 10.33
C SER A 160 0.56 -15.06 11.44
N ALA A 161 0.14 -13.84 11.07
CA ALA A 161 -0.40 -12.86 12.00
C ALA A 161 -1.77 -13.22 12.59
N LEU A 162 -2.49 -14.18 12.00
CA LEU A 162 -3.72 -14.73 12.59
C LEU A 162 -3.44 -15.78 13.67
N GLY A 163 -2.23 -16.37 13.71
CA GLY A 163 -1.82 -17.29 14.77
C GLY A 163 -2.62 -18.58 14.87
N ARG A 164 -3.42 -18.97 13.86
CA ARG A 164 -4.34 -20.10 14.01
C ARG A 164 -3.58 -21.42 14.10
N SER A 165 -3.82 -22.16 15.19
CA SER A 165 -3.27 -23.51 15.37
C SER A 165 -3.62 -24.48 14.23
N GLU A 166 -4.74 -24.27 13.52
CA GLU A 166 -5.10 -25.10 12.36
C GLU A 166 -4.15 -24.95 11.17
N ASP A 167 -3.40 -23.85 11.08
CA ASP A 167 -2.50 -23.55 9.96
C ASP A 167 -1.10 -24.16 10.14
N ILE A 168 -0.82 -24.78 11.30
CA ILE A 168 0.47 -25.44 11.59
C ILE A 168 0.93 -26.37 10.46
N PRO A 169 0.09 -27.27 9.90
CA PRO A 169 0.53 -28.16 8.81
C PRO A 169 0.99 -27.41 7.56
N LEU A 170 0.35 -26.27 7.26
CA LEU A 170 0.72 -25.42 6.13
C LEU A 170 2.10 -24.77 6.38
N PHE A 171 2.36 -24.29 7.59
CA PHE A 171 3.64 -23.72 7.96
C PHE A 171 4.77 -24.76 8.07
N GLU A 172 4.50 -25.98 8.53
CA GLU A 172 5.48 -27.07 8.50
C GLU A 172 5.93 -27.37 7.06
N LYS A 173 5.00 -27.42 6.12
CA LYS A 173 5.31 -27.55 4.69
C LYS A 173 6.11 -26.35 4.15
N ALA A 174 5.82 -25.14 4.64
CA ALA A 174 6.47 -23.92 4.20
C ALA A 174 7.93 -23.79 4.66
N LYS A 175 8.38 -24.53 5.69
CA LYS A 175 9.79 -24.57 6.11
C LYS A 175 10.74 -25.11 5.04
N THR A 176 10.25 -25.93 4.11
CA THR A 176 11.02 -26.43 2.97
C THR A 176 10.74 -25.67 1.67
N HIS A 177 10.07 -24.53 1.73
CA HIS A 177 9.71 -23.75 0.55
C HIS A 177 10.97 -23.21 -0.16
N SER A 178 10.90 -23.07 -1.49
CA SER A 178 12.04 -22.58 -2.30
C SER A 178 12.42 -21.13 -1.96
N ASP A 179 11.41 -20.29 -1.70
CA ASP A 179 11.56 -18.90 -1.29
C ASP A 179 12.10 -18.76 0.16
N PRO A 180 13.26 -18.11 0.37
CA PRO A 180 13.84 -17.90 1.71
C PRO A 180 12.98 -17.09 2.68
N LEU A 181 12.20 -16.12 2.20
CA LEU A 181 11.32 -15.31 3.04
C LEU A 181 10.15 -16.15 3.54
N VAL A 182 9.58 -17.01 2.68
CA VAL A 182 8.53 -17.95 3.09
C VAL A 182 9.03 -18.91 4.18
N ARG A 183 10.25 -19.45 4.02
CA ARG A 183 10.85 -20.28 5.07
C ARG A 183 11.01 -19.52 6.38
N LYS A 184 11.55 -18.30 6.33
CA LYS A 184 11.74 -17.45 7.51
C LYS A 184 10.41 -17.14 8.21
N ILE A 185 9.36 -16.83 7.46
CA ILE A 185 8.02 -16.59 8.02
C ILE A 185 7.53 -17.85 8.73
N ALA A 186 7.65 -19.02 8.10
CA ALA A 186 7.25 -20.30 8.68
C ALA A 186 8.04 -20.70 9.93
N GLU A 187 9.34 -20.43 9.96
CA GLU A 187 10.19 -20.65 11.15
C GLU A 187 9.80 -19.72 12.31
N SER A 188 9.33 -18.51 12.00
CA SER A 188 8.89 -17.52 12.99
C SER A 188 7.43 -17.68 13.43
N PHE A 189 6.65 -18.57 12.78
CA PHE A 189 5.24 -18.77 13.08
C PHE A 189 5.06 -19.28 14.53
N LYS A 190 4.18 -18.61 15.26
CA LYS A 190 3.81 -18.97 16.63
C LYS A 190 2.30 -19.07 16.69
N PRO A 191 1.74 -20.28 16.85
CA PRO A 191 0.30 -20.43 17.02
C PRO A 191 -0.12 -19.80 18.36
N GLU A 192 -1.28 -19.15 18.34
CA GLU A 192 -2.04 -18.68 19.51
C GLU A 192 -2.86 -19.83 20.12
#